data_AF-A0A0Q9QEZ1-F1
#
_entry.id   AF-A0A0Q9QEZ1-F1
#
_cell.length_a   1.000
_cell.length_b   1.000
_cell.length_c   1.000
_cell.angle_alpha   90.00
_cell.angle_beta   90.00
_cell.angle_gamma   90.00
#
_symmetry.space_group_name_H-M   'P 1'
#
loop_
_entity.id
_entity.type
_entity.pdbx_description
1 polymer ?
#
loop_
_entity_poly.entity_id
_entity_poly.type
_entity_poly.pdbx_seq_one_letter_code
_entity_poly.pdbx_strand_id
1 'polypeptide(L)'
;MTGLLTDLMRERADHLDAPYLDLTAITRTGERRVRRRRTALVGGAATAAALTVLVLPALGGEGPAPARDLAADGTTAVPSPLAWISGSTLHRVGRPDTDLGVDVRAWVWVGDDIAFTDAERRVRLWSGDALDVVGRSAAVPQDKQELFSDGTLVAWLGADGAWQALDTTTGELTSDGAGPYRSDPTRSQVTAIDGSVVYGLDARGVVAWDTTAGRVDVVDRDAARVVIDAEGGVLLRATGDGDARVEGGGRNLAVTVDSFANLSADGAHVVAESDDVGVLLDTTTGERLTLDTGFGWSLPFQWVDDDTVAVLAFTGARTDAVDHPFLVACTVADGACTDAQPLPTAFQLPVGIHFDR
;
A
#
# COMPACT_ATOMS: atom_id res chain seq x y z
N MET A 1 22.02 -17.15 23.13
CA MET A 1 22.61 -15.98 22.44
C MET A 1 21.75 -14.76 22.77
N THR A 2 21.88 -14.24 23.99
CA THR A 2 20.99 -13.23 24.61
C THR A 2 21.74 -11.92 24.94
N GLY A 3 22.93 -11.73 24.36
CA GLY A 3 23.81 -10.59 24.67
C GLY A 3 23.51 -9.31 23.88
N LEU A 4 23.00 -9.41 22.65
CA LEU A 4 22.90 -8.24 21.76
C LEU A 4 21.75 -7.28 22.11
N LEU A 5 20.69 -7.77 22.75
CA LEU A 5 19.50 -6.98 23.09
C LEU A 5 19.68 -6.15 24.37
N THR A 6 20.55 -6.58 25.29
CA THR A 6 20.76 -5.93 26.59
C THR A 6 21.69 -4.73 26.48
N ASP A 7 22.66 -4.79 25.57
CA ASP A 7 23.62 -3.71 25.35
C ASP A 7 22.99 -2.53 24.59
N LEU A 8 22.06 -2.81 23.65
CA LEU A 8 21.28 -1.78 22.94
C LEU A 8 20.33 -0.99 23.85
N MET A 9 19.84 -1.60 24.94
CA MET A 9 18.91 -0.94 25.86
C MET A 9 19.61 0.01 26.85
N ARG A 10 20.94 -0.11 27.02
CA ARG A 10 21.68 0.69 28.01
C ARG A 10 22.29 1.97 27.45
N GLU A 11 22.47 2.05 26.13
CA GLU A 11 23.15 3.17 25.47
C GLU A 11 22.20 4.31 25.05
N ARG A 12 20.90 4.04 24.89
CA ARG A 12 19.90 5.05 24.44
C ARG A 12 19.23 5.87 25.56
N ALA A 13 19.54 5.59 26.83
CA ALA A 13 18.83 6.20 27.97
C ALA A 13 19.34 7.59 28.41
N ASP A 14 20.49 8.07 27.89
CA ASP A 14 21.17 9.25 28.45
C ASP A 14 21.01 10.56 27.62
N HIS A 15 20.29 10.58 26.49
CA HIS A 15 20.45 11.67 25.50
C HIS A 15 19.20 12.30 24.87
N LEU A 16 18.15 12.64 25.63
CA LEU A 16 17.10 13.53 25.09
C LEU A 16 16.60 14.57 26.12
N ASP A 17 17.05 15.82 25.95
CA ASP A 17 16.45 17.03 26.54
C ASP A 17 15.17 17.43 25.78
N ALA A 18 14.23 18.09 26.49
CA ALA A 18 12.89 18.41 26.00
C ALA A 18 12.86 19.54 24.93
N PRO A 19 12.02 19.45 23.87
CA PRO A 19 11.96 20.46 22.82
C PRO A 19 11.04 21.65 23.13
N TYR A 20 11.40 22.79 22.53
CA TYR A 20 10.76 24.11 22.66
C TYR A 20 9.61 24.29 21.66
N LEU A 21 8.48 24.84 22.11
CA LEU A 21 7.23 24.99 21.36
C LEU A 21 7.16 26.36 20.64
N ASP A 22 7.04 26.38 19.31
CA ASP A 22 6.87 27.62 18.51
C ASP A 22 5.40 27.80 18.07
N LEU A 23 4.72 28.77 18.67
CA LEU A 23 3.30 29.07 18.45
C LEU A 23 3.02 29.93 17.20
N THR A 24 4.05 30.28 16.42
CA THR A 24 3.87 31.19 15.26
C THR A 24 3.47 30.47 13.97
N ALA A 25 3.49 29.14 13.92
CA ALA A 25 3.10 28.34 12.76
C ALA A 25 1.57 28.24 12.55
N ILE A 26 0.77 28.38 13.60
CA ILE A 26 -0.67 28.07 13.59
C ILE A 26 -1.52 29.11 12.84
N THR A 27 -1.03 30.34 12.63
CA THR A 27 -1.84 31.41 12.03
C THR A 27 -1.71 31.57 10.51
N ARG A 28 -0.78 30.85 9.84
CA ARG A 28 -0.49 31.09 8.40
C ARG A 28 -1.27 30.18 7.44
N THR A 29 -1.93 29.12 7.94
CA THR A 29 -2.64 28.11 7.11
C THR A 29 -4.03 28.56 6.65
N GLY A 30 -4.61 29.61 7.25
CA GLY A 30 -5.99 30.06 6.97
C GLY A 30 -6.22 30.74 5.60
N GLU A 31 -5.22 31.37 4.98
CA GLU A 31 -5.47 32.23 3.80
C GLU A 31 -5.35 31.51 2.44
N ARG A 32 -4.71 30.33 2.37
CA ARG A 32 -4.51 29.63 1.08
C ARG A 32 -5.79 28.98 0.54
N ARG A 33 -6.75 28.63 1.40
CA ARG A 33 -7.95 27.84 1.03
C ARG A 33 -8.97 28.60 0.16
N VAL A 34 -8.98 29.94 0.19
CA VAL A 34 -9.95 30.74 -0.58
C VAL A 34 -9.52 30.97 -2.04
N ARG A 35 -8.23 30.88 -2.36
CA ARG A 35 -7.73 31.21 -3.70
C ARG A 35 -7.89 30.06 -4.72
N ARG A 36 -7.87 28.80 -4.25
CA ARG A 36 -7.91 27.62 -5.14
C ARG A 36 -9.28 27.39 -5.79
N ARG A 37 -10.37 27.93 -5.22
CA ARG A 37 -11.72 27.81 -5.78
C ARG A 37 -11.97 28.67 -7.04
N ARG A 38 -11.02 29.53 -7.45
CA ARG A 38 -11.19 30.42 -8.61
C ARG A 38 -10.44 30.02 -9.88
N THR A 39 -9.64 28.94 -9.87
CA THR A 39 -8.77 28.59 -11.01
C THR A 39 -9.08 27.24 -11.68
N ALA A 40 -10.13 26.51 -11.28
CA ALA A 40 -10.52 25.23 -11.89
C ALA A 40 -11.38 25.36 -13.17
N LEU A 41 -11.41 26.52 -13.81
CA LEU A 41 -11.98 26.72 -15.14
C LEU A 41 -10.88 27.34 -16.01
N VAL A 42 -10.53 26.68 -17.12
CA VAL A 42 -9.38 26.91 -18.05
C VAL A 42 -8.20 25.99 -17.68
N GLY A 43 -7.81 24.94 -18.40
CA GLY A 43 -8.05 24.54 -19.79
C GLY A 43 -6.70 24.19 -20.45
N GLY A 44 -6.46 22.91 -20.68
CA GLY A 44 -5.71 22.41 -21.86
C GLY A 44 -4.18 22.25 -21.83
N ALA A 45 -3.78 21.10 -22.40
CA ALA A 45 -2.61 20.82 -23.26
C ALA A 45 -1.41 20.05 -22.66
N ALA A 46 -1.13 18.93 -23.35
CA ALA A 46 -0.06 17.96 -23.16
C ALA A 46 1.30 18.41 -23.73
N THR A 47 2.40 17.86 -23.19
CA THR A 47 3.66 17.69 -23.94
C THR A 47 4.49 16.53 -23.38
N ALA A 48 4.82 15.59 -24.26
CA ALA A 48 5.76 14.49 -24.05
C ALA A 48 7.22 14.95 -24.24
N ALA A 49 8.16 14.37 -23.49
CA ALA A 49 9.58 14.43 -23.79
C ALA A 49 10.26 13.09 -23.43
N ALA A 50 10.70 12.38 -24.46
CA ALA A 50 11.51 11.17 -24.35
C ALA A 50 12.99 11.53 -24.20
N LEU A 51 13.70 10.87 -23.29
CA LEU A 51 15.16 10.91 -23.21
C LEU A 51 15.75 9.50 -23.28
N THR A 52 16.48 9.26 -24.36
CA THR A 52 17.36 8.10 -24.61
C THR A 52 18.61 8.16 -23.74
N VAL A 53 18.93 7.08 -23.02
CA VAL A 53 20.25 6.85 -22.42
C VAL A 53 20.79 5.48 -22.83
N LEU A 54 21.99 5.49 -23.41
CA LEU A 54 22.84 4.34 -23.77
C LEU A 54 23.67 3.93 -22.55
N VAL A 55 23.65 2.65 -22.15
CA VAL A 55 24.62 2.08 -21.18
C VAL A 55 25.04 0.66 -21.59
N LEU A 56 26.37 0.44 -21.56
CA LEU A 56 27.11 -0.81 -21.78
C LEU A 56 26.90 -1.85 -20.65
N PRO A 57 27.07 -3.16 -20.91
CA PRO A 57 26.90 -4.19 -19.88
C PRO A 57 28.16 -4.37 -19.04
N ALA A 58 28.00 -4.44 -17.72
CA ALA A 58 29.00 -4.98 -16.79
C ALA A 58 28.47 -6.31 -16.22
N LEU A 59 29.39 -7.26 -16.11
CA LEU A 59 29.19 -8.67 -15.78
C LEU A 59 29.00 -8.91 -14.27
N GLY A 60 28.04 -9.79 -13.94
CA GLY A 60 28.14 -10.86 -12.93
C GLY A 60 28.44 -10.49 -11.48
N GLY A 61 27.42 -10.60 -10.61
CA GLY A 61 27.56 -10.68 -9.16
C GLY A 61 26.49 -11.60 -8.56
N GLU A 62 26.89 -12.42 -7.60
CA GLU A 62 26.05 -13.34 -6.84
C GLU A 62 24.89 -12.61 -6.16
N GLY A 63 23.69 -13.19 -6.25
CA GLY A 63 22.43 -12.52 -5.92
C GLY A 63 22.30 -12.15 -4.44
N PRO A 64 21.80 -10.95 -4.12
CA PRO A 64 21.42 -10.60 -2.76
C PRO A 64 20.29 -11.52 -2.27
N ALA A 65 20.27 -11.80 -0.97
CA ALA A 65 19.13 -12.45 -0.32
C ALA A 65 17.85 -11.65 -0.63
N PRO A 66 16.69 -12.32 -0.79
CA PRO A 66 15.45 -11.61 -1.11
C PRO A 66 15.19 -10.58 -0.01
N ALA A 67 15.12 -9.31 -0.42
CA ALA A 67 14.60 -8.26 0.43
C ALA A 67 13.19 -8.69 0.90
N ARG A 68 12.83 -8.35 2.13
CA ARG A 68 11.43 -8.50 2.55
C ARG A 68 10.61 -7.58 1.66
N ASP A 69 9.84 -8.13 0.72
CA ASP A 69 9.01 -7.28 -0.13
C ASP A 69 7.93 -6.63 0.75
N LEU A 70 7.96 -5.29 0.72
CA LEU A 70 7.05 -4.40 1.39
C LEU A 70 5.77 -4.28 0.55
N ALA A 71 4.65 -4.10 1.23
CA ALA A 71 3.31 -4.10 0.66
C ALA A 71 2.63 -2.73 0.85
N ALA A 72 1.90 -2.25 -0.14
CA ALA A 72 0.94 -1.12 -0.06
C ALA A 72 -0.42 -1.47 -0.68
N ASP A 73 -1.51 -0.83 -0.27
CA ASP A 73 -2.87 -1.18 -0.73
C ASP A 73 -3.44 -0.35 -1.90
N GLY A 74 -2.73 0.70 -2.35
CA GLY A 74 -3.00 1.46 -3.60
C GLY A 74 -4.39 2.08 -3.77
N THR A 75 -5.25 2.03 -2.75
CA THR A 75 -6.68 2.26 -2.96
C THR A 75 -7.08 3.73 -2.78
N THR A 76 -7.69 4.30 -3.81
CA THR A 76 -8.36 5.62 -3.79
C THR A 76 -9.89 5.52 -3.64
N ALA A 77 -10.40 4.37 -3.21
CA ALA A 77 -11.84 4.10 -3.06
C ALA A 77 -12.54 5.06 -2.06
N VAL A 78 -13.83 5.34 -2.30
CA VAL A 78 -14.64 6.25 -1.46
C VAL A 78 -14.71 5.70 -0.02
N PRO A 79 -14.56 6.55 1.02
CA PRO A 79 -14.40 6.12 2.40
C PRO A 79 -15.45 5.10 2.85
N SER A 80 -15.02 3.86 3.06
CA SER A 80 -15.71 2.93 3.94
C SER A 80 -15.19 3.16 5.36
N PRO A 81 -16.05 3.09 6.39
CA PRO A 81 -15.57 2.95 7.77
C PRO A 81 -14.56 1.81 7.89
N LEU A 82 -13.71 1.85 8.93
CA LEU A 82 -12.80 0.75 9.30
C LEU A 82 -13.48 -0.60 9.06
N ALA A 83 -12.85 -1.43 8.24
CA ALA A 83 -13.45 -2.64 7.73
C ALA A 83 -12.47 -3.81 7.80
N TRP A 84 -13.02 -4.99 8.03
CA TRP A 84 -12.30 -6.25 8.01
C TRP A 84 -13.24 -7.37 7.60
N ILE A 85 -12.67 -8.50 7.18
CA ILE A 85 -13.44 -9.69 6.86
C ILE A 85 -13.04 -10.83 7.81
N SER A 86 -14.03 -11.54 8.35
CA SER A 86 -13.84 -12.77 9.13
C SER A 86 -14.60 -13.92 8.47
N GLY A 87 -13.85 -14.87 7.87
CA GLY A 87 -14.46 -15.93 7.06
C GLY A 87 -15.15 -15.34 5.82
N SER A 88 -16.47 -15.46 5.74
CA SER A 88 -17.29 -14.84 4.68
C SER A 88 -17.95 -13.51 5.08
N THR A 89 -17.77 -13.06 6.32
CA THR A 89 -18.50 -11.89 6.84
C THR A 89 -17.67 -10.62 6.75
N LEU A 90 -18.16 -9.64 6.00
CA LEU A 90 -17.64 -8.28 5.96
C LEU A 90 -18.20 -7.49 7.15
N HIS A 91 -17.27 -6.97 7.95
CA HIS A 91 -17.55 -6.07 9.05
C HIS A 91 -17.16 -4.65 8.68
N ARG A 92 -18.00 -3.70 9.04
CA ARG A 92 -17.79 -2.26 8.79
C ARG A 92 -18.26 -1.49 10.01
N VAL A 93 -17.39 -0.68 10.60
CA VAL A 93 -17.76 0.09 11.80
C VAL A 93 -18.99 0.96 11.53
N GLY A 94 -19.99 0.87 12.41
CA GLY A 94 -21.24 1.63 12.29
C GLY A 94 -22.19 1.15 11.19
N ARG A 95 -21.92 0.00 10.55
CA ARG A 95 -22.80 -0.64 9.56
C ARG A 95 -23.15 -2.06 9.99
N PRO A 96 -24.28 -2.62 9.53
CA PRO A 96 -24.56 -4.04 9.68
C PRO A 96 -23.53 -4.91 8.96
N ASP A 97 -23.24 -6.06 9.54
CA ASP A 97 -22.42 -7.09 8.91
C ASP A 97 -23.06 -7.58 7.60
N THR A 98 -22.22 -7.97 6.64
CA THR A 98 -22.64 -8.46 5.33
C THR A 98 -22.00 -9.81 5.06
N ASP A 99 -22.81 -10.84 4.79
CA ASP A 99 -22.31 -12.15 4.37
C ASP A 99 -22.05 -12.16 2.87
N LEU A 100 -20.79 -12.37 2.50
CA LEU A 100 -20.34 -12.48 1.11
C LEU A 100 -20.61 -13.88 0.54
N GLY A 101 -21.06 -14.84 1.36
CA GLY A 101 -21.44 -16.19 0.97
C GLY A 101 -20.27 -17.13 0.64
N VAL A 102 -19.03 -16.65 0.69
CA VAL A 102 -17.80 -17.43 0.45
C VAL A 102 -16.70 -16.94 1.39
N ASP A 103 -15.90 -17.87 1.92
CA ASP A 103 -14.73 -17.51 2.73
C ASP A 103 -13.72 -16.69 1.91
N VAL A 104 -13.32 -15.56 2.48
CA VAL A 104 -12.37 -14.63 1.88
C VAL A 104 -10.95 -14.95 2.34
N ARG A 105 -10.06 -15.02 1.36
CA ARG A 105 -8.63 -15.26 1.54
C ARG A 105 -7.85 -13.94 1.54
N ALA A 106 -8.00 -13.12 0.51
CA ALA A 106 -7.42 -11.79 0.42
C ALA A 106 -8.44 -10.85 -0.24
N TRP A 107 -8.44 -9.56 0.08
CA TRP A 107 -9.41 -8.62 -0.49
C TRP A 107 -8.91 -7.17 -0.52
N VAL A 108 -9.51 -6.37 -1.40
CA VAL A 108 -9.28 -4.93 -1.58
C VAL A 108 -10.58 -4.21 -1.91
N TRP A 109 -10.62 -2.90 -1.69
CA TRP A 109 -11.70 -2.03 -2.17
C TRP A 109 -11.46 -1.61 -3.62
N VAL A 110 -12.51 -1.60 -4.44
CA VAL A 110 -12.44 -1.20 -5.85
C VAL A 110 -13.63 -0.29 -6.16
N GLY A 111 -13.46 1.01 -5.94
CA GLY A 111 -14.55 1.97 -5.95
C GLY A 111 -15.52 1.68 -4.80
N ASP A 112 -16.80 1.45 -5.14
CA ASP A 112 -17.82 1.03 -4.17
C ASP A 112 -17.94 -0.50 -4.03
N ASP A 113 -17.16 -1.26 -4.80
CA ASP A 113 -17.19 -2.72 -4.87
C ASP A 113 -16.05 -3.35 -4.06
N ILE A 114 -16.11 -4.68 -3.90
CA ILE A 114 -15.06 -5.47 -3.25
C ILE A 114 -14.54 -6.51 -4.23
N ALA A 115 -13.22 -6.52 -4.45
CA ALA A 115 -12.55 -7.64 -5.10
C ALA A 115 -11.86 -8.51 -4.07
N PHE A 116 -12.03 -9.83 -4.17
CA PHE A 116 -11.42 -10.78 -3.24
C PHE A 116 -11.06 -12.11 -3.87
N THR A 117 -10.12 -12.84 -3.27
CA THR A 117 -9.83 -14.24 -3.60
C THR A 117 -10.49 -15.17 -2.60
N ASP A 118 -10.98 -16.32 -3.07
CA ASP A 118 -11.44 -17.41 -2.21
C ASP A 118 -10.36 -18.47 -1.99
N ALA A 119 -10.67 -19.53 -1.23
CA ALA A 119 -9.74 -20.64 -0.97
C ALA A 119 -9.26 -21.38 -2.24
N GLU A 120 -10.02 -21.32 -3.34
CA GLU A 120 -9.64 -21.85 -4.65
C GLU A 120 -8.89 -20.83 -5.52
N ARG A 121 -8.56 -19.65 -4.95
CA ARG A 121 -7.94 -18.50 -5.63
C ARG A 121 -8.77 -17.95 -6.79
N ARG A 122 -10.09 -18.17 -6.78
CA ARG A 122 -10.98 -17.48 -7.74
C ARG A 122 -11.04 -16.02 -7.33
N VAL A 123 -10.74 -15.12 -8.26
CA VAL A 123 -10.94 -13.68 -8.08
C VAL A 123 -12.43 -13.42 -8.28
N ARG A 124 -13.05 -12.85 -7.26
CA ARG A 124 -14.46 -12.56 -7.18
C ARG A 124 -14.67 -11.06 -7.05
N LEU A 125 -15.70 -10.56 -7.70
CA LEU A 125 -16.18 -9.20 -7.55
C LEU A 125 -17.53 -9.25 -6.86
N TRP A 126 -17.64 -8.56 -5.73
CA TRP A 126 -18.91 -8.33 -5.04
C TRP A 126 -19.33 -6.88 -5.28
N SER A 127 -20.44 -6.71 -6.00
CA SER A 127 -20.99 -5.41 -6.36
C SER A 127 -22.47 -5.35 -6.05
N GLY A 128 -22.86 -4.45 -5.14
CA GLY A 128 -24.21 -4.40 -4.59
C GLY A 128 -24.56 -5.69 -3.84
N ASP A 129 -25.37 -6.55 -4.46
CA ASP A 129 -25.74 -7.88 -3.93
C ASP A 129 -25.31 -9.03 -4.88
N ALA A 130 -24.61 -8.70 -5.96
CA ALA A 130 -24.13 -9.68 -6.94
C ALA A 130 -22.73 -10.16 -6.58
N LEU A 131 -22.47 -11.45 -6.80
CA LEU A 131 -21.16 -12.07 -6.62
C LEU A 131 -20.75 -12.81 -7.88
N ASP A 132 -19.79 -12.23 -8.60
CA ASP A 132 -19.30 -12.77 -9.87
C ASP A 132 -17.88 -13.32 -9.73
N VAL A 133 -17.56 -14.36 -10.51
CA VAL A 133 -16.19 -14.85 -10.66
C VAL A 133 -15.61 -14.19 -11.90
N VAL A 134 -14.62 -13.33 -11.71
CA VAL A 134 -14.02 -12.51 -12.78
C VAL A 134 -12.65 -13.04 -13.23
N GLY A 135 -12.03 -13.91 -12.43
CA GLY A 135 -10.73 -14.48 -12.78
C GLY A 135 -10.23 -15.54 -11.79
N ARG A 136 -8.93 -15.84 -11.88
CA ARG A 136 -8.23 -16.71 -10.94
C ARG A 136 -6.81 -16.20 -10.73
N SER A 137 -6.40 -16.01 -9.48
CA SER A 137 -5.04 -15.59 -9.15
C SER A 137 -4.06 -16.77 -9.17
N ALA A 138 -2.80 -16.46 -9.43
CA ALA A 138 -1.68 -17.37 -9.27
C ALA A 138 -1.50 -17.73 -7.79
N ALA A 139 -0.75 -18.81 -7.56
CA ALA A 139 -0.25 -19.09 -6.23
C ALA A 139 0.87 -18.10 -5.90
N VAL A 140 0.59 -17.14 -5.02
CA VAL A 140 1.61 -16.25 -4.46
C VAL A 140 2.21 -16.87 -3.18
N PRO A 141 3.45 -16.53 -2.81
CA PRO A 141 4.00 -16.86 -1.51
C PRO A 141 3.14 -16.32 -0.37
N GLN A 142 3.27 -16.92 0.81
CA GLN A 142 2.62 -16.43 2.02
C GLN A 142 3.03 -14.97 2.31
N ASP A 143 2.11 -14.20 2.88
CA ASP A 143 2.31 -12.79 3.27
C ASP A 143 2.66 -11.87 2.07
N LYS A 144 2.31 -12.29 0.85
CA LYS A 144 2.36 -11.47 -0.35
C LYS A 144 0.96 -11.08 -0.81
N GLN A 145 0.90 -9.95 -1.47
CA GLN A 145 -0.32 -9.40 -2.02
C GLN A 145 -0.77 -10.20 -3.23
N GLU A 146 -2.02 -10.64 -3.19
CA GLU A 146 -2.72 -11.32 -4.27
C GLU A 146 -3.47 -10.36 -5.18
N LEU A 147 -3.93 -9.24 -4.61
CA LEU A 147 -4.77 -8.24 -5.25
C LEU A 147 -4.23 -6.84 -4.97
N PHE A 148 -4.31 -5.99 -5.97
CA PHE A 148 -4.01 -4.56 -5.87
C PHE A 148 -5.17 -3.79 -6.48
N SER A 149 -5.47 -2.62 -5.95
CA SER A 149 -6.53 -1.76 -6.45
C SER A 149 -6.06 -0.33 -6.51
N ASP A 150 -6.57 0.45 -7.47
CA ASP A 150 -6.59 1.91 -7.43
C ASP A 150 -7.88 2.39 -8.13
N GLY A 151 -8.66 3.21 -7.43
CA GLY A 151 -9.95 3.69 -7.90
C GLY A 151 -10.87 2.52 -8.26
N THR A 152 -11.26 2.44 -9.54
CA THR A 152 -12.13 1.36 -10.07
C THR A 152 -11.36 0.23 -10.73
N LEU A 153 -10.03 0.25 -10.69
CA LEU A 153 -9.17 -0.77 -11.27
C LEU A 153 -8.72 -1.75 -10.18
N VAL A 154 -8.77 -3.04 -10.47
CA VAL A 154 -8.11 -4.09 -9.67
C VAL A 154 -7.22 -4.93 -10.55
N ALA A 155 -6.00 -5.21 -10.09
CA ALA A 155 -5.03 -6.02 -10.80
C ALA A 155 -4.48 -7.16 -9.95
N TRP A 156 -4.10 -8.24 -10.62
CA TRP A 156 -3.51 -9.43 -10.01
C TRP A 156 -2.66 -10.21 -11.01
N LEU A 157 -1.81 -11.10 -10.48
CA LEU A 157 -1.15 -12.11 -11.30
C LEU A 157 -2.12 -13.28 -11.55
N GLY A 158 -2.52 -13.49 -12.79
CA GLY A 158 -3.41 -14.57 -13.20
C GLY A 158 -2.78 -15.96 -13.04
N ALA A 159 -3.60 -16.99 -12.86
CA ALA A 159 -3.15 -18.38 -12.72
C ALA A 159 -2.37 -18.92 -13.93
N ASP A 160 -2.48 -18.26 -15.08
CA ASP A 160 -1.73 -18.55 -16.29
C ASP A 160 -0.41 -17.74 -16.39
N GLY A 161 -0.07 -16.97 -15.35
CA GLY A 161 1.14 -16.16 -15.23
C GLY A 161 1.08 -14.82 -15.95
N ALA A 162 -0.05 -14.44 -16.54
CA ALA A 162 -0.24 -13.11 -17.12
C ALA A 162 -0.74 -12.13 -16.06
N TRP A 163 -0.41 -10.85 -16.20
CA TRP A 163 -1.05 -9.81 -15.39
C TRP A 163 -2.46 -9.59 -15.93
N GLN A 164 -3.41 -9.44 -15.00
CA GLN A 164 -4.81 -9.23 -15.28
C GLN A 164 -5.23 -7.94 -14.58
N ALA A 165 -6.02 -7.11 -15.25
CA ALA A 165 -6.59 -5.92 -14.68
C ALA A 165 -8.05 -5.79 -15.10
N LEU A 166 -8.94 -5.57 -14.14
CA LEU A 166 -10.37 -5.38 -14.33
C LEU A 166 -10.75 -3.96 -13.93
N ASP A 167 -11.34 -3.21 -14.85
CA ASP A 167 -12.02 -1.95 -14.53
C ASP A 167 -13.49 -2.26 -14.21
N THR A 168 -13.89 -2.04 -12.95
CA THR A 168 -15.25 -2.35 -12.47
C THR A 168 -16.31 -1.43 -13.04
N THR A 169 -15.94 -0.25 -13.53
CA THR A 169 -16.88 0.68 -14.18
C THR A 169 -17.35 0.15 -15.53
N THR A 170 -16.42 -0.43 -16.29
CA THR A 170 -16.66 -0.91 -17.67
C THR A 170 -16.90 -2.41 -17.74
N GLY A 171 -16.48 -3.15 -16.71
CA GLY A 171 -16.42 -4.61 -16.72
C GLY A 171 -15.33 -5.17 -17.65
N GLU A 172 -14.42 -4.32 -18.14
CA GLU A 172 -13.39 -4.73 -19.08
C GLU A 172 -12.24 -5.43 -18.34
N LEU A 173 -12.06 -6.72 -18.64
CA LEU A 173 -10.90 -7.50 -18.20
C LEU A 173 -9.81 -7.43 -19.27
N THR A 174 -8.71 -6.77 -18.93
CA THR A 174 -7.51 -6.68 -19.77
C THR A 174 -6.42 -7.60 -19.25
N SER A 175 -5.49 -7.96 -20.14
CA SER A 175 -4.29 -8.71 -19.78
C SER A 175 -3.10 -8.17 -20.57
N ASP A 176 -1.92 -8.17 -19.96
CA ASP A 176 -0.66 -7.86 -20.64
C ASP A 176 -0.26 -8.95 -21.67
N GLY A 177 -1.05 -10.03 -21.71
CA GLY A 177 -0.90 -11.18 -22.58
C GLY A 177 -0.04 -12.27 -21.94
N ALA A 178 0.01 -13.43 -22.60
CA ALA A 178 0.93 -14.51 -22.22
C ALA A 178 2.38 -14.19 -22.62
N GLY A 179 2.87 -13.02 -22.23
CA GLY A 179 4.23 -12.55 -22.54
C GLY A 179 5.29 -13.59 -22.13
N PRO A 180 6.55 -13.43 -22.59
CA PRO A 180 7.64 -14.38 -22.32
C PRO A 180 7.95 -14.61 -20.82
N TYR A 181 7.24 -13.93 -19.93
CA TYR A 181 7.40 -13.82 -18.49
C TYR A 181 6.82 -15.02 -17.71
N ARG A 182 6.11 -15.95 -18.38
CA ARG A 182 5.59 -17.20 -17.80
C ARG A 182 6.66 -18.15 -17.22
N SER A 183 7.92 -18.02 -17.64
CA SER A 183 8.92 -19.06 -17.35
C SER A 183 9.23 -19.21 -15.86
N ASP A 184 8.90 -18.21 -15.03
CA ASP A 184 9.01 -18.31 -13.58
C ASP A 184 7.94 -17.44 -12.89
N PRO A 185 6.76 -18.00 -12.54
CA PRO A 185 5.71 -17.27 -11.84
C PRO A 185 6.15 -16.81 -10.44
N THR A 186 7.25 -17.33 -9.90
CA THR A 186 7.82 -16.83 -8.64
C THR A 186 8.58 -15.51 -8.81
N ARG A 187 8.81 -15.07 -10.05
CA ARG A 187 9.49 -13.81 -10.40
C ARG A 187 8.57 -12.78 -11.03
N SER A 188 7.31 -13.14 -11.28
CA SER A 188 6.31 -12.19 -11.74
C SER A 188 5.37 -11.86 -10.59
N GLN A 189 5.11 -10.58 -10.40
CA GLN A 189 4.18 -10.10 -9.37
C GLN A 189 3.70 -8.72 -9.77
N VAL A 190 2.43 -8.43 -9.50
CA VAL A 190 1.93 -7.05 -9.43
C VAL A 190 2.41 -6.48 -8.09
N THR A 191 2.76 -5.20 -8.04
CA THR A 191 3.22 -4.55 -6.80
C THR A 191 2.58 -3.21 -6.50
N ALA A 192 2.01 -2.52 -7.50
CA ALA A 192 1.28 -1.26 -7.30
C ALA A 192 0.42 -0.92 -8.53
N ILE A 193 -0.48 0.04 -8.40
CA ILE A 193 -1.30 0.60 -9.48
C ILE A 193 -1.33 2.13 -9.34
N ASP A 194 -1.22 2.88 -10.45
CA ASP A 194 -1.48 4.33 -10.52
C ASP A 194 -2.33 4.62 -11.77
N GLY A 195 -3.62 4.87 -11.56
CA GLY A 195 -4.64 5.00 -12.58
C GLY A 195 -4.70 3.78 -13.49
N SER A 196 -4.30 3.95 -14.76
CA SER A 196 -4.30 2.86 -15.75
C SER A 196 -2.97 2.09 -15.82
N VAL A 197 -2.00 2.43 -14.99
CA VAL A 197 -0.65 1.85 -15.00
C VAL A 197 -0.51 0.84 -13.88
N VAL A 198 -0.26 -0.43 -14.23
CA VAL A 198 0.03 -1.51 -13.29
C VAL A 198 1.55 -1.69 -13.21
N TYR A 199 2.10 -1.61 -12.00
CA TYR A 199 3.50 -1.86 -11.74
C TYR A 199 3.73 -3.27 -11.23
N GLY A 200 4.91 -3.79 -11.49
CA GLY A 200 5.30 -5.08 -10.94
C GLY A 200 6.70 -5.52 -11.35
N LEU A 201 7.01 -6.78 -11.09
CA LEU A 201 8.28 -7.40 -11.47
C LEU A 201 8.09 -8.42 -12.59
N ASP A 202 9.08 -8.51 -13.47
CA ASP A 202 9.29 -9.65 -14.34
C ASP A 202 10.78 -9.95 -14.56
N ALA A 203 11.10 -10.84 -15.49
CA ALA A 203 12.48 -11.23 -15.81
C ALA A 203 13.40 -10.07 -16.28
N ARG A 204 12.85 -8.90 -16.62
CA ARG A 204 13.56 -7.69 -17.04
C ARG A 204 13.86 -6.73 -15.90
N GLY A 205 13.20 -6.90 -14.75
CA GLY A 205 13.25 -6.01 -13.59
C GLY A 205 11.86 -5.48 -13.21
N VAL A 206 11.80 -4.22 -12.78
CA VAL A 206 10.57 -3.49 -12.50
C VAL A 206 9.98 -2.97 -13.81
N VAL A 207 8.71 -3.25 -14.05
CA VAL A 207 8.00 -2.83 -15.27
C VAL A 207 6.70 -2.11 -14.94
N ALA A 208 6.26 -1.28 -15.87
CA ALA A 208 5.00 -0.56 -15.84
C ALA A 208 4.18 -0.95 -17.07
N TRP A 209 2.98 -1.47 -16.86
CA TRP A 209 2.03 -1.86 -17.88
C TRP A 209 0.88 -0.85 -17.95
N ASP A 210 0.80 -0.10 -19.04
CA ASP A 210 -0.35 0.74 -19.37
C ASP A 210 -1.46 -0.16 -19.92
N THR A 211 -2.50 -0.37 -19.12
CA THR A 211 -3.64 -1.24 -19.43
C THR A 211 -4.48 -0.73 -20.61
N THR A 212 -4.49 0.59 -20.84
CA THR A 212 -5.25 1.21 -21.94
C THR A 212 -4.49 1.11 -23.26
N ALA A 213 -3.17 1.36 -23.23
CA ALA A 213 -2.34 1.29 -24.42
C ALA A 213 -1.85 -0.13 -24.74
N GLY A 214 -1.95 -1.07 -23.79
CA GLY A 214 -1.36 -2.40 -23.89
C GLY A 214 0.17 -2.38 -23.95
N ARG A 215 0.81 -1.29 -23.47
CA ARG A 215 2.26 -1.08 -23.56
C ARG A 215 2.93 -1.44 -22.25
N VAL A 216 4.04 -2.17 -22.31
CA VAL A 216 4.86 -2.50 -21.14
C VAL A 216 6.24 -1.86 -21.26
N ASP A 217 6.56 -0.98 -20.32
CA ASP A 217 7.83 -0.26 -20.22
C ASP A 217 8.67 -0.78 -19.04
N VAL A 218 9.99 -0.85 -19.21
CA VAL A 218 10.90 -1.20 -18.11
C VAL A 218 11.21 0.08 -17.33
N VAL A 219 10.83 0.11 -16.05
CA VAL A 219 11.07 1.22 -15.12
C VAL A 219 12.49 1.14 -14.56
N ASP A 220 12.87 -0.05 -14.09
CA ASP A 220 14.20 -0.32 -13.53
C ASP A 220 14.60 -1.76 -13.86
N ARG A 221 15.89 -2.00 -14.10
CA ARG A 221 16.40 -3.36 -14.34
C ARG A 221 16.79 -4.08 -13.06
N ASP A 222 16.91 -3.33 -11.96
CA ASP A 222 17.16 -3.90 -10.64
C ASP A 222 15.84 -4.33 -10.01
N ALA A 223 15.58 -5.64 -9.98
CA ALA A 223 14.37 -6.22 -9.41
C ALA A 223 14.27 -6.04 -7.89
N ALA A 224 15.36 -5.69 -7.19
CA ALA A 224 15.33 -5.39 -5.76
C ALA A 224 14.65 -4.04 -5.43
N ARG A 225 14.34 -3.23 -6.45
CA ARG A 225 13.80 -1.87 -6.30
C ARG A 225 12.32 -1.77 -6.69
N VAL A 226 11.53 -2.71 -6.19
CA VAL A 226 10.08 -2.80 -6.41
C VAL A 226 9.39 -1.47 -6.13
N VAL A 227 8.33 -1.19 -6.89
CA VAL A 227 7.39 -0.13 -6.54
C VAL A 227 6.50 -0.70 -5.43
N ILE A 228 6.65 -0.16 -4.23
CA ILE A 228 5.85 -0.51 -3.05
C ILE A 228 4.45 0.07 -3.24
N ASP A 229 4.38 1.32 -3.69
CA ASP A 229 3.13 2.02 -3.96
C ASP A 229 3.28 3.10 -5.04
N ALA A 230 2.17 3.52 -5.66
CA ALA A 230 2.17 4.53 -6.70
C ALA A 230 0.88 5.36 -6.70
N GLU A 231 0.98 6.69 -6.58
CA GLU A 231 -0.18 7.58 -6.50
C GLU A 231 0.09 8.91 -7.20
N GLY A 232 -0.76 9.28 -8.17
CA GLY A 232 -0.71 10.60 -8.81
C GLY A 232 0.63 10.91 -9.50
N GLY A 233 1.31 9.89 -10.04
CA GLY A 233 2.65 9.98 -10.61
C GLY A 233 3.79 10.06 -9.58
N VAL A 234 3.51 9.83 -8.30
CA VAL A 234 4.49 9.65 -7.23
C VAL A 234 4.68 8.16 -6.98
N LEU A 235 5.93 7.69 -6.94
CA LEU A 235 6.28 6.31 -6.70
C LEU A 235 6.98 6.18 -5.35
N LEU A 236 6.52 5.28 -4.50
CA LEU A 236 7.25 4.81 -3.34
C LEU A 236 7.97 3.52 -3.72
N ARG A 237 9.31 3.55 -3.73
CA ARG A 237 10.14 2.44 -4.24
C ARG A 237 11.09 1.90 -3.20
N ALA A 238 11.20 0.59 -3.09
CA ALA A 238 12.23 -0.03 -2.27
C ALA A 238 13.63 0.33 -2.78
N THR A 239 14.56 0.58 -1.86
CA THR A 239 15.98 0.80 -2.19
C THR A 239 16.91 -0.28 -1.63
N GLY A 240 16.37 -1.20 -0.82
CA GLY A 240 17.09 -2.27 -0.12
C GLY A 240 17.06 -2.06 1.40
N ASP A 241 17.35 -3.11 2.18
CA ASP A 241 17.58 -3.05 3.64
C ASP A 241 16.48 -2.35 4.50
N GLY A 242 15.21 -2.43 4.09
CA GLY A 242 14.12 -1.75 4.80
C GLY A 242 14.06 -0.25 4.54
N ASP A 243 14.78 0.24 3.53
CA ASP A 243 14.68 1.61 3.05
C ASP A 243 13.86 1.67 1.76
N ALA A 244 13.13 2.77 1.64
CA ALA A 244 12.38 3.16 0.46
C ALA A 244 12.69 4.61 0.07
N ARG A 245 12.31 4.97 -1.15
CA ARG A 245 12.43 6.31 -1.70
C ARG A 245 11.14 6.72 -2.37
N VAL A 246 10.65 7.89 -2.02
CA VAL A 246 9.60 8.60 -2.75
C VAL A 246 10.23 9.29 -3.96
N GLU A 247 9.70 9.04 -5.14
CA GLU A 247 10.10 9.60 -6.43
C GLU A 247 8.88 10.24 -7.09
N GLY A 248 9.04 11.39 -7.76
CA GLY A 248 7.88 12.23 -8.13
C GLY A 248 7.51 13.18 -6.99
N GLY A 249 6.58 14.12 -7.18
CA GLY A 249 6.21 15.07 -6.12
C GLY A 249 7.20 16.23 -5.87
N GLY A 250 8.22 16.39 -6.71
CA GLY A 250 9.11 17.57 -6.72
C GLY A 250 10.40 17.43 -5.91
N ARG A 251 10.53 16.41 -5.05
CA ARG A 251 11.78 16.05 -4.36
C ARG A 251 11.85 14.55 -4.11
N ASN A 252 13.04 13.96 -4.20
CA ASN A 252 13.24 12.60 -3.72
C ASN A 252 13.35 12.61 -2.19
N LEU A 253 12.59 11.75 -1.51
CA LEU A 253 12.61 11.60 -0.05
C LEU A 253 12.97 10.16 0.30
N ALA A 254 13.96 9.97 1.17
CA ALA A 254 14.26 8.66 1.74
C ALA A 254 13.31 8.40 2.92
N VAL A 255 12.77 7.19 3.00
CA VAL A 255 11.82 6.74 4.02
C VAL A 255 12.28 5.37 4.51
N THR A 256 12.35 5.18 5.83
CA THR A 256 12.55 3.85 6.40
C THR A 256 11.21 3.16 6.50
N VAL A 257 11.14 1.92 6.03
CA VAL A 257 9.94 1.09 5.96
C VAL A 257 10.28 -0.30 6.46
N ASP A 258 9.78 -0.63 7.65
CA ASP A 258 10.06 -1.92 8.28
C ASP A 258 9.20 -3.03 7.67
N SER A 259 7.88 -2.81 7.57
CA SER A 259 6.93 -3.83 7.11
C SER A 259 5.96 -3.35 6.02
N PHE A 260 5.45 -2.13 6.13
CA PHE A 260 4.39 -1.61 5.27
C PHE A 260 4.56 -0.11 5.08
N ALA A 261 4.25 0.38 3.87
CA ALA A 261 4.15 1.80 3.61
C ALA A 261 3.21 2.08 2.44
N ASN A 262 2.56 3.24 2.45
CA ASN A 262 1.47 3.57 1.55
C ASN A 262 1.39 5.08 1.30
N LEU A 263 1.15 5.49 0.06
CA LEU A 263 1.01 6.87 -0.37
C LEU A 263 -0.44 7.36 -0.21
N SER A 264 -0.63 8.62 0.17
CA SER A 264 -1.95 9.24 0.03
C SER A 264 -2.33 9.32 -1.45
N ALA A 265 -3.64 9.36 -1.74
CA ALA A 265 -4.17 9.46 -3.11
C ALA A 265 -3.61 10.65 -3.93
N ASP A 266 -3.14 11.71 -3.27
CA ASP A 266 -2.51 12.87 -3.92
C ASP A 266 -0.97 12.83 -3.93
N GLY A 267 -0.38 11.74 -3.41
CA GLY A 267 1.05 11.52 -3.23
C GLY A 267 1.74 12.51 -2.26
N ALA A 268 0.97 13.34 -1.54
CA ALA A 268 1.52 14.36 -0.64
C ALA A 268 2.00 13.80 0.69
N HIS A 269 1.55 12.60 1.06
CA HIS A 269 1.92 11.94 2.30
C HIS A 269 2.29 10.47 2.06
N VAL A 270 3.15 9.95 2.93
CA VAL A 270 3.41 8.52 3.08
C VAL A 270 3.09 8.12 4.50
N VAL A 271 2.34 7.05 4.69
CA VAL A 271 2.29 6.35 5.97
C VAL A 271 3.23 5.15 5.93
N ALA A 272 3.91 4.88 7.03
CA ALA A 272 4.83 3.76 7.15
C ALA A 272 4.89 3.27 8.59
N GLU A 273 5.40 2.06 8.79
CA GLU A 273 5.86 1.58 10.09
C GLU A 273 7.38 1.74 10.20
N SER A 274 7.83 2.31 11.32
CA SER A 274 9.24 2.55 11.60
C SER A 274 9.49 2.50 13.11
N ASP A 275 10.42 1.62 13.52
CA ASP A 275 10.75 1.34 14.92
C ASP A 275 9.50 0.94 15.74
N ASP A 276 8.70 0.00 15.22
CA ASP A 276 7.48 -0.48 15.85
C ASP A 276 6.32 0.55 15.93
N VAL A 277 6.49 1.76 15.35
CA VAL A 277 5.50 2.85 15.42
C VAL A 277 5.02 3.26 14.04
N GLY A 278 3.71 3.49 13.93
CA GLY A 278 3.10 4.10 12.75
C GLY A 278 3.47 5.57 12.63
N VAL A 279 3.92 5.96 11.45
CA VAL A 279 4.32 7.33 11.14
C VAL A 279 3.72 7.81 9.84
N LEU A 280 3.50 9.12 9.78
CA LEU A 280 3.10 9.87 8.62
C LEU A 280 4.27 10.78 8.21
N LEU A 281 4.58 10.85 6.92
CA LEU A 281 5.60 11.73 6.36
C LEU A 281 4.99 12.61 5.27
N ASP A 282 5.23 13.93 5.33
CA ASP A 282 4.94 14.84 4.22
C ASP A 282 6.02 14.68 3.15
N THR A 283 5.63 14.32 1.92
CA THR A 283 6.57 14.00 0.82
C THR A 283 7.27 15.24 0.29
N THR A 284 6.71 16.43 0.49
CA THR A 284 7.26 17.71 0.05
C THR A 284 8.30 18.24 1.04
N THR A 285 7.97 18.25 2.33
CA THR A 285 8.82 18.83 3.37
C THR A 285 9.79 17.78 3.94
N GLY A 286 9.38 16.52 4.00
CA GLY A 286 10.02 15.45 4.76
C GLY A 286 9.72 15.53 6.26
N GLU A 287 8.75 16.34 6.68
CA GLU A 287 8.29 16.39 8.06
C GLU A 287 7.65 15.06 8.45
N ARG A 288 8.02 14.54 9.63
CA ARG A 288 7.54 13.27 10.16
C ARG A 288 6.65 13.53 11.37
N LEU A 289 5.48 12.92 11.36
CA LEU A 289 4.50 12.91 12.43
C LEU A 289 4.32 11.47 12.91
N THR A 290 4.34 11.26 14.23
CA THR A 290 4.06 9.93 14.80
C THR A 290 2.56 9.81 15.07
N LEU A 291 1.98 8.65 14.77
CA LEU A 291 0.57 8.38 15.03
C LEU A 291 0.39 8.01 16.51
N ASP A 292 -0.42 8.79 17.24
CA ASP A 292 -0.69 8.60 18.67
C ASP A 292 -1.80 7.57 18.88
N THR A 293 -1.44 6.30 18.62
CA THR A 293 -2.38 5.18 18.73
C THR A 293 -2.68 4.80 20.18
N GLY A 294 -1.79 5.14 21.13
CA GLY A 294 -1.81 4.65 22.50
C GLY A 294 -1.40 3.18 22.66
N PHE A 295 -0.91 2.55 21.58
CA PHE A 295 -0.50 1.14 21.52
C PHE A 295 1.03 1.00 21.45
N GLY A 296 1.54 -0.18 21.83
CA GLY A 296 2.97 -0.46 21.88
C GLY A 296 3.58 -0.81 20.53
N TRP A 297 2.76 -1.31 19.59
CA TRP A 297 3.12 -1.52 18.19
C TRP A 297 1.98 -1.06 17.29
N SER A 298 2.27 -0.43 16.15
CA SER A 298 1.26 0.03 15.21
C SER A 298 1.73 0.04 13.76
N LEU A 299 0.83 -0.38 12.87
CA LEU A 299 1.05 -0.55 11.44
C LEU A 299 -0.05 0.19 10.66
N PRO A 300 0.21 1.40 10.13
CA PRO A 300 -0.72 2.05 9.24
C PRO A 300 -0.78 1.25 7.94
N PHE A 301 -1.99 0.93 7.49
CA PHE A 301 -2.14 0.02 6.35
C PHE A 301 -2.99 0.58 5.21
N GLN A 302 -3.94 1.47 5.50
CA GLN A 302 -4.87 1.98 4.49
C GLN A 302 -5.21 3.45 4.72
N TRP A 303 -5.34 4.21 3.64
CA TRP A 303 -6.01 5.52 3.65
C TRP A 303 -7.53 5.34 3.64
N VAL A 304 -8.21 5.88 4.65
CA VAL A 304 -9.69 5.88 4.69
C VAL A 304 -10.22 7.00 3.81
N ASP A 305 -9.56 8.16 3.87
CA ASP A 305 -9.83 9.34 3.06
C ASP A 305 -8.58 10.26 3.07
N ASP A 306 -8.70 11.48 2.54
CA ASP A 306 -7.61 12.46 2.45
C ASP A 306 -7.01 12.87 3.81
N ASP A 307 -7.74 12.69 4.93
CA ASP A 307 -7.33 13.17 6.26
C ASP A 307 -7.31 12.10 7.34
N THR A 308 -7.61 10.85 7.00
CA THR A 308 -7.73 9.74 7.94
C THR A 308 -7.04 8.47 7.44
N VAL A 309 -6.27 7.84 8.32
CA VAL A 309 -5.53 6.60 8.06
C VAL A 309 -6.02 5.50 9.00
N ALA A 310 -6.29 4.31 8.47
CA ALA A 310 -6.56 3.11 9.25
C ALA A 310 -5.25 2.47 9.70
N VAL A 311 -5.20 2.11 10.99
CA VAL A 311 -4.01 1.56 11.63
C VAL A 311 -4.37 0.29 12.37
N LEU A 312 -3.58 -0.76 12.14
CA LEU A 312 -3.59 -1.98 12.92
C LEU A 312 -2.67 -1.80 14.12
N ALA A 313 -3.17 -1.97 15.33
CA ALA A 313 -2.45 -1.66 16.56
C ALA A 313 -2.49 -2.82 17.56
N PHE A 314 -1.42 -2.96 18.34
CA PHE A 314 -1.21 -4.04 19.29
C PHE A 314 -0.73 -3.51 20.63
N THR A 315 -1.17 -4.10 21.73
CA THR A 315 -0.85 -3.56 23.06
C THR A 315 0.64 -3.62 23.36
N GLY A 316 1.39 -4.51 22.70
CA GLY A 316 2.82 -4.70 22.96
C GLY A 316 3.08 -5.35 24.32
N ALA A 317 2.05 -5.92 24.94
CA ALA A 317 2.17 -6.60 26.22
C ALA A 317 2.99 -7.89 26.04
N ARG A 318 4.27 -7.85 26.44
CA ARG A 318 5.20 -8.99 26.43
C ARG A 318 4.85 -10.15 27.38
N THR A 319 3.65 -10.17 27.94
CA THR A 319 3.18 -11.24 28.82
C THR A 319 2.69 -12.43 28.01
N ASP A 320 2.66 -13.62 28.60
CA ASP A 320 2.20 -14.89 27.99
C ASP A 320 0.73 -14.89 27.49
N ALA A 321 0.05 -13.74 27.48
CA ALA A 321 -1.27 -13.54 26.92
C ALA A 321 -1.18 -13.28 25.41
N VAL A 322 -2.11 -13.84 24.64
CA VAL A 322 -2.25 -13.57 23.21
C VAL A 322 -2.57 -12.08 23.04
N ASP A 323 -1.69 -11.33 22.35
CA ASP A 323 -1.96 -9.93 22.02
C ASP A 323 -3.08 -9.89 20.97
N HIS A 324 -4.13 -9.14 21.28
CA HIS A 324 -5.29 -9.01 20.41
C HIS A 324 -5.14 -7.75 19.57
N PRO A 325 -5.28 -7.83 18.23
CA PRO A 325 -5.16 -6.66 17.38
C PRO A 325 -6.37 -5.74 17.55
N PHE A 326 -6.13 -4.44 17.36
CA PHE A 326 -7.14 -3.40 17.29
C PHE A 326 -7.03 -2.67 15.96
N LEU A 327 -8.17 -2.24 15.41
CA LEU A 327 -8.20 -1.22 14.37
C LEU A 327 -8.48 0.14 15.00
N VAL A 328 -7.68 1.14 14.64
CA VAL A 328 -7.91 2.55 15.00
C VAL A 328 -7.88 3.41 13.74
N ALA A 329 -8.51 4.58 13.80
CA ALA A 329 -8.44 5.59 12.75
C ALA A 329 -7.67 6.80 13.27
N CYS A 330 -6.67 7.26 12.53
CA CYS A 330 -5.78 8.36 12.92
C CYS A 330 -5.90 9.53 11.96
N THR A 331 -6.00 10.75 12.49
CA THR A 331 -6.08 11.98 11.71
C THR A 331 -4.70 12.43 11.24
N VAL A 332 -4.59 12.76 9.95
CA VAL A 332 -3.33 13.17 9.30
C VAL A 332 -2.83 14.52 9.81
N ALA A 333 -3.75 15.40 10.23
CA ALA A 333 -3.42 16.76 10.63
C ALA A 333 -2.58 16.85 11.93
N ASP A 334 -2.78 15.90 12.85
CA ASP A 334 -2.17 15.92 14.19
C ASP A 334 -1.76 14.53 14.71
N GLY A 335 -2.03 13.46 13.97
CA GLY A 335 -1.68 12.09 14.32
C GLY A 335 -2.57 11.48 15.39
N ALA A 336 -3.62 12.17 15.84
CA ALA A 336 -4.48 11.69 16.91
C ALA A 336 -5.33 10.50 16.43
N CYS A 337 -5.39 9.43 17.22
CA CYS A 337 -6.15 8.24 16.88
C CYS A 337 -7.40 8.06 17.76
N THR A 338 -8.47 7.55 17.17
CA THR A 338 -9.75 7.31 17.85
C THR A 338 -10.35 5.96 17.45
N ASP A 339 -11.42 5.57 18.15
CA ASP A 339 -12.30 4.45 17.80
C ASP A 339 -11.64 3.07 17.69
N ALA A 340 -10.92 2.66 18.74
CA ALA A 340 -10.33 1.31 18.82
C ALA A 340 -11.40 0.20 18.73
N GLN A 341 -11.32 -0.60 17.67
CA GLN A 341 -12.14 -1.78 17.44
C GLN A 341 -11.32 -3.04 17.67
N PRO A 342 -11.67 -3.89 18.64
CA PRO A 342 -10.98 -5.17 18.81
C PRO A 342 -11.27 -6.08 17.63
N LEU A 343 -10.22 -6.70 17.10
CA LEU A 343 -10.33 -7.69 16.03
C LEU A 343 -10.40 -9.11 16.60
N PRO A 344 -11.15 -10.02 15.93
CA PRO A 344 -11.06 -11.44 16.24
C PRO A 344 -9.69 -11.99 15.84
N THR A 345 -9.34 -13.19 16.29
CA THR A 345 -8.06 -13.84 15.91
C THR A 345 -7.98 -14.18 14.41
N ALA A 346 -9.09 -14.19 13.66
CA ALA A 346 -9.13 -14.45 12.21
C ALA A 346 -9.77 -13.24 11.56
N PHE A 347 -8.95 -12.50 10.83
CA PHE A 347 -9.41 -11.39 10.05
C PHE A 347 -8.53 -11.27 8.81
N GLN A 348 -9.08 -10.64 7.78
CA GLN A 348 -8.33 -10.15 6.63
C GLN A 348 -8.58 -8.64 6.53
N LEU A 349 -7.51 -7.89 6.27
CA LEU A 349 -7.55 -6.44 6.00
C LEU A 349 -7.68 -6.19 4.49
N PRO A 350 -8.20 -5.02 4.07
CA PRO A 350 -8.38 -4.64 2.66
C PRO A 350 -7.07 -4.35 1.90
N VAL A 351 -5.99 -5.05 2.21
CA VAL A 351 -4.64 -4.82 1.67
C VAL A 351 -4.24 -5.85 0.62
N GLY A 352 -5.18 -6.72 0.22
CA GLY A 352 -4.94 -7.76 -0.78
C GLY A 352 -4.01 -8.88 -0.33
N ILE A 353 -3.68 -8.99 0.97
CA ILE A 353 -2.82 -10.04 1.53
C ILE A 353 -3.67 -11.13 2.18
N HIS A 354 -3.21 -12.38 2.07
CA HIS A 354 -3.69 -13.47 2.90
C HIS A 354 -2.77 -13.71 4.09
N PHE A 355 -3.27 -13.44 5.29
CA PHE A 355 -2.59 -13.85 6.52
C PHE A 355 -2.92 -15.32 6.84
N ASP A 356 -1.95 -16.22 6.64
CA ASP A 356 -2.05 -17.60 7.13
C ASP A 356 -1.90 -17.62 8.67
N ARG A 357 -2.62 -18.54 9.33
CA ARG A 357 -2.61 -18.71 10.79
C ARG A 357 -1.67 -19.80 11.26
#